data_AF-A0A957HQ06-F1
#
_entry.id   AF-A0A957HQ06-F1
#
_cell.length_a   1.000
_cell.length_b   1.000
_cell.length_c   1.000
_cell.angle_alpha   90.00
_cell.angle_beta   90.00
_cell.angle_gamma   90.00
#
_symmetry.space_group_name_H-M   'P 1'
#
loop_
_entity.id
_entity.type
_entity.pdbx_description
1 polymer ?
#
loop_
_entity_poly.entity_id
_entity_poly.type
_entity_poly.pdbx_seq_one_letter_code
_entity_poly.pdbx_strand_id
1 'polypeptide(L)'
;MLDQITYNRTDKRYEWTDPQSGEILTAPSKQKHMLFKTAVAMLDPDLYQVAVNMIDQHPQLERVVWKAVELVTENRVDVFDIPTGNILAMVDSSDGYGRYAVSFDDGYHTCQCEHWTSFSAPLIESGARVCKHVAAVWLWQMTRQDNF
;
A
#
# COMPACT_ATOMS: atom_id res chain seq x y z
N MET A 1 3.46 -6.01 14.19
CA MET A 1 2.35 -5.64 15.11
C MET A 1 1.51 -4.55 14.44
N LEU A 2 0.95 -4.85 13.26
CA LEU A 2 0.13 -3.92 12.45
C LEU A 2 -1.38 -4.22 12.59
N ASP A 3 -1.73 -5.27 13.32
CA ASP A 3 -3.06 -5.87 13.42
C ASP A 3 -4.09 -5.03 14.19
N GLN A 4 -3.74 -3.78 14.52
CA GLN A 4 -4.52 -2.94 15.42
C GLN A 4 -5.22 -1.78 14.73
N ILE A 5 -5.03 -1.51 13.43
CA ILE A 5 -5.80 -0.48 12.73
C ILE A 5 -6.85 -1.13 11.84
N THR A 6 -8.12 -0.84 12.12
CA THR A 6 -9.26 -1.34 11.32
C THR A 6 -10.10 -0.19 10.80
N TYR A 7 -10.58 -0.32 9.56
CA TYR A 7 -11.49 0.65 8.97
C TYR A 7 -12.95 0.20 9.12
N ASN A 8 -13.71 0.88 9.96
CA ASN A 8 -15.15 0.68 10.09
C ASN A 8 -15.87 1.41 8.94
N ARG A 9 -16.30 0.62 7.95
CA ARG A 9 -17.01 1.10 6.75
C ARG A 9 -18.39 1.67 7.06
N THR A 10 -19.06 1.17 8.10
CA THR A 10 -20.40 1.59 8.52
C THR A 10 -20.38 3.01 9.08
N ASP A 11 -19.45 3.26 10.00
CA ASP A 11 -19.34 4.54 10.70
C ASP A 11 -18.35 5.50 10.03
N LYS A 12 -17.71 5.07 8.93
CA LYS A 12 -16.68 5.80 8.19
C LYS A 12 -15.60 6.35 9.13
N ARG A 13 -15.06 5.50 9.99
CA ARG A 13 -13.98 5.84 10.94
C ARG A 13 -12.91 4.77 10.96
N TYR A 14 -11.68 5.17 11.29
CA TYR A 14 -10.65 4.22 11.70
C TYR A 14 -10.73 3.98 13.18
N GLU A 15 -10.43 2.76 13.59
CA GLU A 15 -10.39 2.32 14.97
C GLU A 15 -9.02 1.67 15.18
N TRP A 16 -8.29 2.12 16.20
CA TRP A 16 -7.08 1.43 16.60
C TRP A 16 -6.90 1.35 18.11
N THR A 17 -6.25 0.28 18.55
CA THR A 17 -5.94 0.10 19.98
C THR A 17 -4.61 0.76 20.28
N ASP A 18 -4.58 1.66 21.26
CA ASP A 18 -3.31 2.16 21.79
C ASP A 18 -2.62 1.04 22.58
N PRO A 19 -1.41 0.60 22.18
CA PRO A 19 -0.72 -0.50 22.85
C PRO A 19 -0.30 -0.19 24.30
N GLN A 20 -0.24 1.08 24.71
CA GLN A 20 0.11 1.44 26.09
C GLN A 20 -1.09 1.43 27.05
N SER A 21 -2.24 1.89 26.58
CA SER A 21 -3.44 2.05 27.42
C SER A 21 -4.51 0.98 27.18
N GLY A 22 -4.46 0.28 26.04
CA GLY A 22 -5.52 -0.61 25.57
C GLY A 22 -6.79 0.13 25.11
N GLU A 23 -6.77 1.45 25.02
CA GLU A 23 -7.92 2.26 24.61
C GLU A 23 -8.16 2.13 23.09
N ILE A 24 -9.43 1.99 22.70
CA ILE A 24 -9.83 2.05 21.29
C ILE A 24 -9.98 3.52 20.91
N LEU A 25 -8.97 4.03 20.21
CA LEU A 25 -8.98 5.37 19.63
C LEU A 25 -9.75 5.34 18.31
N THR A 26 -10.57 6.36 18.10
CA THR A 26 -11.36 6.50 16.87
C THR A 26 -11.09 7.85 16.22
N ALA A 27 -11.10 7.87 14.89
CA ALA A 27 -10.89 9.12 14.16
C ALA A 27 -11.88 9.30 12.99
N PRO A 28 -12.57 10.45 12.91
CA PRO A 28 -13.60 10.69 11.90
C PRO A 28 -13.00 10.86 10.50
N SER A 29 -13.70 10.38 9.47
CA SER A 29 -13.22 10.42 8.08
C SER A 29 -13.06 11.82 7.45
N LYS A 30 -13.47 12.91 8.10
CA LYS A 30 -13.29 14.27 7.55
C LYS A 30 -11.80 14.67 7.45
N GLN A 31 -10.94 14.13 8.31
CA GLN A 31 -9.48 14.29 8.24
C GLN A 31 -8.78 12.94 8.00
N LYS A 32 -9.48 11.99 7.37
CA LYS A 32 -9.09 10.58 7.17
C LYS A 32 -7.62 10.42 6.76
N HIS A 33 -7.18 11.20 5.76
CA HIS A 33 -5.84 11.08 5.22
C HIS A 33 -4.77 11.58 6.17
N MET A 34 -4.97 12.70 6.88
CA MET A 34 -3.96 13.17 7.84
C MET A 34 -3.81 12.20 9.00
N LEU A 35 -4.92 11.71 9.55
CA LEU A 35 -4.92 10.76 10.66
C LEU A 35 -4.27 9.43 10.26
N PHE A 36 -4.58 8.91 9.07
CA PHE A 36 -3.93 7.72 8.54
C PHE A 36 -2.42 7.94 8.37
N LYS A 37 -2.01 9.04 7.73
CA LYS A 37 -0.59 9.39 7.56
C LYS A 37 0.12 9.46 8.91
N THR A 38 -0.48 10.10 9.91
CA THR A 38 0.07 10.17 11.28
C THR A 38 0.15 8.80 11.94
N ALA A 39 -0.88 7.97 11.83
CA ALA A 39 -0.89 6.63 12.41
C ALA A 39 0.21 5.75 11.78
N VAL A 40 0.38 5.79 10.46
CA VAL A 40 1.47 5.09 9.77
C VAL A 40 2.83 5.63 10.25
N ALA A 41 3.01 6.95 10.35
CA ALA A 41 4.26 7.54 10.86
C ALA A 41 4.62 7.08 12.29
N MET A 42 3.61 6.80 13.12
CA MET A 42 3.83 6.34 14.51
C MET A 42 4.06 4.83 14.60
N LEU A 43 3.36 4.03 13.80
CA LEU A 43 3.32 2.57 13.94
C LEU A 43 4.26 1.83 12.97
N ASP A 44 4.54 2.41 11.81
CA ASP A 44 5.44 1.89 10.78
C ASP A 44 6.24 3.07 10.16
N PRO A 45 7.19 3.65 10.93
CA PRO A 45 7.92 4.86 10.51
C PRO A 45 8.76 4.63 9.25
N ASP A 46 9.26 3.41 9.03
CA ASP A 46 10.02 3.05 7.83
C ASP A 46 9.12 3.07 6.59
N LEU A 47 7.93 2.45 6.67
CA LEU A 47 6.94 2.54 5.59
C LEU A 47 6.50 3.96 5.31
N TYR A 48 6.30 4.77 6.37
CA TYR A 48 5.98 6.18 6.21
C TYR A 48 7.08 6.93 5.45
N GLN A 49 8.34 6.76 5.86
CA GLN A 49 9.46 7.46 5.25
C GLN A 49 9.67 7.07 3.79
N VAL A 50 9.58 5.78 3.47
CA VAL A 50 9.68 5.29 2.09
C VAL A 50 8.52 5.82 1.24
N ALA A 51 7.30 5.85 1.77
CA ALA A 51 6.14 6.40 1.08
C ALA A 51 6.31 7.90 0.78
N VAL A 52 6.77 8.69 1.76
CA VAL A 52 7.04 10.12 1.56
C VAL A 52 8.14 10.34 0.52
N ASN A 53 9.25 9.60 0.58
CA ASN A 53 10.32 9.69 -0.40
C ASN A 53 9.84 9.39 -1.83
N MET A 54 8.99 8.36 -1.99
CA MET A 54 8.41 8.03 -3.30
C MET A 54 7.51 9.15 -3.83
N ILE A 55 6.77 9.84 -2.95
CA ILE A 55 5.91 10.97 -3.33
C ILE A 55 6.75 12.19 -3.68
N ASP A 56 7.82 12.47 -2.93
CA ASP A 56 8.71 13.59 -3.21
C ASP A 56 9.41 13.43 -4.55
N GLN A 57 9.81 12.20 -4.90
CA GLN A 57 10.37 11.87 -6.21
C GLN A 57 9.32 11.89 -7.34
N HIS A 58 8.08 11.51 -7.03
CA HIS A 58 6.99 11.39 -8.01
C HIS A 58 5.66 11.96 -7.45
N PRO A 59 5.48 13.29 -7.40
CA PRO A 59 4.33 13.92 -6.75
C PRO A 59 2.97 13.50 -7.30
N GLN A 60 2.90 13.18 -8.60
CA GLN A 60 1.69 12.66 -9.25
C GLN A 60 1.22 11.32 -8.68
N LEU A 61 2.07 10.60 -7.96
CA LEU A 61 1.74 9.33 -7.34
C LEU A 61 1.14 9.46 -5.95
N GLU A 62 1.01 10.64 -5.34
CA GLU A 62 0.56 10.79 -3.94
C GLU A 62 -0.67 9.93 -3.61
N ARG A 63 -1.72 10.03 -4.43
CA ARG A 63 -2.96 9.26 -4.23
C ARG A 63 -2.74 7.75 -4.37
N VAL A 64 -1.86 7.33 -5.28
CA VAL A 64 -1.55 5.92 -5.54
C VAL A 64 -0.73 5.35 -4.38
N VAL A 65 0.28 6.08 -3.92
CA VAL A 65 1.17 5.68 -2.83
C VAL A 65 0.39 5.53 -1.53
N TRP A 66 -0.45 6.49 -1.13
CA TRP A 66 -1.21 6.33 0.12
C TRP A 66 -2.21 5.17 0.08
N LYS A 67 -2.77 4.85 -1.09
CA LYS A 67 -3.57 3.62 -1.26
C LYS A 67 -2.72 2.35 -1.18
N ALA A 68 -1.48 2.41 -1.67
CA ALA A 68 -0.54 1.30 -1.56
C ALA A 68 -0.12 1.06 -0.11
N VAL A 69 0.11 2.13 0.66
CA VAL A 69 0.37 2.05 2.10
C VAL A 69 -0.79 1.35 2.81
N GLU A 70 -2.06 1.68 2.52
CA GLU A 70 -3.22 0.97 3.08
C GLU A 70 -3.13 -0.56 2.84
N LEU A 71 -2.81 -0.98 1.60
CA LEU A 71 -2.67 -2.41 1.26
C LEU A 71 -1.54 -3.09 2.04
N VAL A 72 -0.42 -2.41 2.18
CA VAL A 72 0.75 -2.91 2.88
C VAL A 72 0.49 -3.01 4.39
N THR A 73 -0.14 -2.02 5.00
CA THR A 73 -0.51 -2.03 6.43
C THR A 73 -1.56 -3.08 6.77
N GLU A 74 -2.44 -3.41 5.83
CA GLU A 74 -3.47 -4.43 5.99
C GLU A 74 -2.97 -5.85 5.63
N ASN A 75 -1.66 -6.04 5.45
CA ASN A 75 -1.04 -7.32 5.04
C ASN A 75 -1.70 -7.95 3.79
N ARG A 76 -2.08 -7.11 2.82
CA ARG A 76 -2.72 -7.54 1.56
C ARG A 76 -1.73 -7.82 0.43
N VAL A 77 -0.43 -7.89 0.73
CA VAL A 77 0.64 -8.12 -0.24
C VAL A 77 1.30 -9.44 0.11
N ASP A 78 1.04 -10.45 -0.70
CA ASP A 78 1.70 -11.76 -0.60
C ASP A 78 2.81 -11.84 -1.63
N VAL A 79 4.06 -11.69 -1.18
CA VAL A 79 5.25 -11.81 -2.04
C VAL A 79 5.71 -13.27 -2.06
N PHE A 80 6.12 -13.75 -3.22
CA PHE A 80 6.64 -15.11 -3.38
C PHE A 80 8.17 -15.11 -3.31
N ASP A 81 8.74 -15.88 -2.37
CA ASP A 81 10.20 -16.03 -2.23
C ASP A 81 10.86 -16.67 -3.46
N ILE A 82 10.11 -17.55 -4.14
CA ILE A 82 10.50 -18.15 -5.42
C ILE A 82 9.43 -17.73 -6.44
N PRO A 83 9.79 -16.90 -7.44
CA PRO A 83 8.83 -16.43 -8.44
C PRO A 83 8.11 -17.60 -9.10
N THR A 84 6.77 -17.56 -9.12
CA THR A 84 5.98 -18.53 -9.88
C THR A 84 5.91 -18.03 -11.32
N GLY A 85 6.93 -18.39 -12.11
CA GLY A 85 7.17 -17.74 -13.40
C GLY A 85 7.59 -16.28 -13.19
N ASN A 86 6.91 -15.34 -13.84
CA ASN A 86 7.19 -13.90 -13.71
C ASN A 86 6.40 -13.21 -12.58
N ILE A 87 5.55 -13.94 -11.86
CA ILE A 87 4.72 -13.37 -10.80
C ILE A 87 5.58 -13.16 -9.55
N LEU A 88 5.66 -11.88 -9.11
CA LEU A 88 6.38 -11.47 -7.91
C LEU A 88 5.50 -11.52 -6.66
N ALA A 89 4.25 -11.08 -6.81
CA ALA A 89 3.34 -10.97 -5.68
C ALA A 89 1.88 -11.08 -6.12
N MET A 90 1.02 -11.48 -5.18
CA MET A 90 -0.43 -11.29 -5.28
C MET A 90 -0.84 -10.18 -4.33
N VAL A 91 -1.65 -9.24 -4.82
CA VAL A 91 -2.15 -8.12 -4.02
C VAL A 91 -3.66 -8.14 -3.98
N ASP A 92 -4.24 -8.24 -2.79
CA ASP A 92 -5.69 -8.18 -2.60
C ASP A 92 -6.21 -6.75 -2.80
N SER A 93 -7.35 -6.61 -3.47
CA SER A 93 -7.98 -5.29 -3.61
C SER A 93 -8.45 -4.76 -2.27
N SER A 94 -8.25 -3.46 -2.04
CA SER A 94 -8.73 -2.72 -0.86
C SER A 94 -10.25 -2.79 -0.64
N ASP A 95 -11.05 -3.08 -1.67
CA ASP A 95 -12.51 -3.23 -1.56
C ASP A 95 -12.96 -4.65 -1.17
N GLY A 96 -12.06 -5.64 -1.26
CA GLY A 96 -12.33 -7.06 -0.99
C GLY A 96 -12.75 -7.87 -2.23
N TYR A 97 -12.78 -7.25 -3.42
CA TYR A 97 -13.11 -7.93 -4.66
C TYR A 97 -11.88 -7.97 -5.58
N GLY A 98 -11.36 -9.17 -5.80
CA GLY A 98 -10.24 -9.43 -6.70
C GLY A 98 -8.88 -9.44 -6.02
N ARG A 99 -8.03 -10.35 -6.50
CA ARG A 99 -6.63 -10.52 -6.12
C ARG A 99 -5.82 -10.42 -7.40
N TYR A 100 -4.88 -9.47 -7.46
CA TYR A 100 -4.19 -9.12 -8.70
C TYR A 100 -2.74 -9.57 -8.64
N ALA A 101 -2.30 -10.27 -9.69
CA ALA A 101 -0.90 -10.56 -9.87
C ALA A 101 -0.13 -9.28 -10.21
N VAL A 102 0.99 -9.08 -9.52
CA VAL A 102 2.05 -8.17 -9.91
C VAL A 102 3.21 -9.03 -10.40
N SER A 103 3.61 -8.80 -11.64
CA SER A 103 4.66 -9.56 -12.32
C SER A 103 5.84 -8.66 -12.68
N PHE A 104 6.97 -9.26 -13.03
CA PHE A 104 8.12 -8.58 -13.60
C PHE A 104 8.35 -9.08 -15.03
N ASP A 105 7.99 -8.27 -16.01
CA ASP A 105 8.07 -8.59 -17.43
C ASP A 105 8.92 -7.55 -18.15
N ASP A 106 9.86 -7.99 -18.99
CA ASP A 106 10.72 -7.13 -19.83
C ASP A 106 11.43 -6.00 -19.06
N GLY A 107 11.81 -6.26 -17.80
CA GLY A 107 12.50 -5.28 -16.94
C GLY A 107 11.57 -4.33 -16.20
N TYR A 108 10.26 -4.49 -16.30
CA TYR A 108 9.26 -3.64 -15.68
C TYR A 108 8.28 -4.43 -14.81
N HIS A 109 7.78 -3.79 -13.75
CA HIS A 109 6.65 -4.33 -13.00
C HIS A 109 5.37 -4.16 -13.81
N THR A 110 4.55 -5.19 -13.90
CA THR A 110 3.24 -5.17 -14.56
C THR A 110 2.15 -5.60 -13.59
N CYS A 111 0.90 -5.22 -13.85
CA CYS A 111 -0.23 -5.60 -13.00
C CYS A 111 -1.48 -5.90 -13.83
N GLN A 112 -2.29 -6.84 -13.36
CA GLN A 112 -3.52 -7.25 -14.03
C GLN A 112 -4.76 -6.43 -13.63
N CYS A 113 -4.60 -5.39 -12.80
CA CYS A 113 -5.75 -4.61 -12.35
C CYS A 113 -6.31 -3.71 -13.44
N GLU A 114 -7.60 -3.36 -13.33
CA GLU A 114 -8.29 -2.53 -14.32
C GLU A 114 -7.59 -1.19 -14.56
N HIS A 115 -7.12 -0.52 -13.50
CA HIS A 115 -6.38 0.74 -13.66
C HIS A 115 -5.11 0.58 -14.52
N TRP A 116 -4.47 -0.59 -14.48
CA TRP A 116 -3.31 -0.88 -15.31
C TRP A 116 -3.72 -1.15 -16.76
N THR A 117 -4.67 -2.08 -16.96
CA THR A 117 -5.10 -2.56 -18.27
C THR A 117 -5.88 -1.51 -19.05
N SER A 118 -6.55 -0.58 -18.37
CA SER A 118 -7.23 0.58 -18.97
C SER A 118 -6.31 1.78 -19.20
N PHE A 119 -5.00 1.65 -18.95
CA PHE A 119 -4.00 2.71 -19.12
C PHE A 119 -4.27 3.96 -18.24
N SER A 120 -5.08 3.81 -17.19
CA SER A 120 -5.46 4.91 -16.28
C SER A 120 -4.46 5.11 -15.13
N ALA A 121 -3.59 4.14 -14.87
CA ALA A 121 -2.54 4.30 -13.86
C ALA A 121 -1.45 5.28 -14.35
N PRO A 122 -0.95 6.17 -13.47
CA PRO A 122 0.01 7.19 -13.82
C PRO A 122 1.36 6.60 -14.27
N LEU A 123 2.07 7.38 -15.09
CA LEU A 123 3.45 7.13 -15.48
C LEU A 123 4.41 7.92 -14.58
N ILE A 124 5.57 7.35 -14.32
CA ILE A 124 6.72 8.06 -13.79
C ILE A 124 7.70 8.39 -14.93
N GLU A 125 8.70 9.22 -14.65
CA GLU A 125 9.65 9.73 -15.65
C GLU A 125 10.41 8.63 -16.41
N SER A 126 10.62 7.48 -15.78
CA SER A 126 11.24 6.31 -16.41
C SER A 126 10.35 5.60 -17.45
N GLY A 127 9.09 6.04 -17.61
CA GLY A 127 8.10 5.39 -18.46
C GLY A 127 7.40 4.19 -17.79
N ALA A 128 7.76 3.85 -16.55
CA ALA A 128 7.05 2.82 -15.81
C ALA A 128 5.66 3.33 -15.40
N ARG A 129 4.66 2.46 -15.54
CA ARG A 129 3.31 2.69 -15.02
C ARG A 129 3.24 2.23 -13.58
N VAL A 130 2.47 2.94 -12.75
CA VAL A 130 2.39 2.65 -11.32
C VAL A 130 0.94 2.69 -10.87
N CYS A 131 0.32 1.52 -10.75
CA CYS A 131 -0.96 1.37 -10.05
C CYS A 131 -0.73 1.13 -8.55
N LYS A 132 -1.80 1.15 -7.75
CA LYS A 132 -1.69 0.95 -6.29
C LYS A 132 -1.06 -0.40 -5.91
N HIS A 133 -1.25 -1.46 -6.71
CA HIS A 133 -0.69 -2.78 -6.42
C HIS A 133 0.81 -2.85 -6.73
N VAL A 134 1.26 -2.26 -7.84
CA VAL A 134 2.69 -2.14 -8.14
C VAL A 134 3.39 -1.30 -7.07
N ALA A 135 2.82 -0.15 -6.71
CA ALA A 135 3.33 0.66 -5.62
C ALA A 135 3.36 -0.11 -4.29
N ALA A 136 2.36 -0.95 -4.00
CA ALA A 136 2.33 -1.74 -2.77
C ALA A 136 3.45 -2.77 -2.72
N VAL A 137 3.75 -3.43 -3.84
CA VAL A 137 4.89 -4.35 -3.94
C VAL A 137 6.21 -3.62 -3.75
N TRP A 138 6.39 -2.45 -4.38
CA TRP A 138 7.61 -1.66 -4.20
C TRP A 138 7.80 -1.20 -2.76
N LEU A 139 6.76 -0.66 -2.13
CA LEU A 139 6.80 -0.26 -0.73
C LEU A 139 7.11 -1.46 0.17
N TRP A 140 6.48 -2.61 -0.07
CA TRP A 140 6.75 -3.84 0.68
C TRP A 140 8.23 -4.25 0.54
N GLN A 141 8.76 -4.30 -0.69
CA GLN A 141 10.15 -4.68 -0.95
C GLN A 141 11.13 -3.75 -0.23
N MET A 142 10.93 -2.43 -0.33
CA MET A 142 11.81 -1.43 0.29
C MET A 142 11.79 -1.42 1.83
N THR A 143 10.80 -2.05 2.46
CA THR A 143 10.58 -1.95 3.93
C THR A 143 10.62 -3.30 4.64
N ARG A 144 10.35 -4.40 3.95
CA ARG A 144 10.17 -5.73 4.54
C ARG A 144 11.12 -6.78 3.98
N GLN A 145 11.71 -6.55 2.80
CA GLN A 145 12.60 -7.54 2.16
C GLN A 145 13.93 -7.71 2.91
N ASP A 146 14.45 -6.66 3.54
CA ASP A 146 15.72 -6.72 4.30
C ASP A 146 15.55 -7.21 5.75
N ASN A 147 14.33 -7.57 6.16
CA ASN A 147 14.00 -8.01 7.52
C ASN A 147 13.89 -9.55 7.67
N PHE A 148 14.32 -10.32 6.66
CA PHE A 148 14.36 -11.79 6.69
C PHE A 148 15.70 -12.37 6.22
#